data_AF-A0A2T3JGT7-F1
#
_entry.id   AF-A0A2T3JGT7-F1
#
_cell.length_a   1.000
_cell.length_b   1.000
_cell.length_c   1.000
_cell.angle_alpha   90.00
_cell.angle_beta   90.00
_cell.angle_gamma   90.00
#
_symmetry.space_group_name_H-M   'P 1'
#
loop_
_entity.id
_entity.type
_entity.pdbx_description
1 polymer ?
#
loop_
_entity_poly.entity_id
_entity_poly.type
_entity_poly.pdbx_seq_one_letter_code
_entity_poly.pdbx_strand_id
1 'polypeptide(L)'
;MKFTYNFALLSTIYMLVSCNSESHLDLSSFDIDSSAKKTEAIKGFIITNNHNPLDVPEKFLKIQTLSAKLTNQHWLENPNFIIQLNDLKALLKSTNIAEANTYITALEIAQNRYLKNMVAVRSQARLMQQDLDHTLNDYDQAIQALTRELTLLETPEKTYQNNIKHLTNDIKQATKKYSQLSNKYNKSLTKIINNDITSSSDLYDLRFSFVEGPHTLCSRYKGMDELLNKVLENCVYINKEQILSGFNEKDRIEVSSNIDNYAPRLWNQLIYLNGFFDTSNNVQYFENSLRQQLSTARKDLRDKQNIQHLDIAKLVGNYQTQISLLENQRQNIFDNPLLTHDQKIDINQNSFVQNFQRLQKDVKNPIKPFAQKLHDPNLSNAFIRAYAKKTIQCYPSELMFTVSHTGAFSLPFSYKTQELVFDFHHNQQYLAFQGILTTSFPVVIKAGDSNVILRRGKSLTEKLDGRLREQWSKA
;
A
#
# COMPACT_ATOMS: atom_id res chain seq x y z
N MET A 1 28.56 82.96 1.16
CA MET A 1 29.43 82.30 0.17
C MET A 1 29.79 80.92 0.73
N LYS A 2 29.19 79.87 0.17
CA LYS A 2 29.24 78.47 0.65
C LYS A 2 30.25 77.71 -0.21
N PHE A 3 31.45 77.48 0.30
CA PHE A 3 32.46 76.64 -0.36
C PHE A 3 33.46 76.17 0.70
N THR A 4 33.14 75.12 1.47
CA THR A 4 34.13 74.41 2.31
C THR A 4 33.63 73.14 3.02
N TYR A 5 32.45 72.58 2.71
CA TYR A 5 32.00 71.33 3.37
C TYR A 5 31.90 70.08 2.47
N ASN A 6 32.05 70.20 1.15
CA ASN A 6 32.02 69.02 0.24
C ASN A 6 33.40 68.41 -0.04
N PHE A 7 34.50 69.14 0.19
CA PHE A 7 35.87 68.62 -0.05
C PHE A 7 36.44 67.80 1.11
N ALA A 8 35.91 68.00 2.33
CA ALA A 8 36.28 67.22 3.51
C ALA A 8 35.59 65.84 3.54
N LEU A 9 34.39 65.71 2.98
CA LEU A 9 33.68 64.42 2.90
C LEU A 9 34.23 63.51 1.79
N LEU A 10 34.67 64.09 0.67
CA LEU A 10 35.34 63.34 -0.40
C LEU A 10 36.75 62.87 0.00
N SER A 11 37.47 63.64 0.82
CA SER A 11 38.78 63.21 1.33
C SER A 11 38.68 62.18 2.47
N THR A 12 37.59 62.15 3.24
CA THR A 12 37.35 61.11 4.25
C THR A 12 36.77 59.81 3.67
N ILE A 13 36.13 59.84 2.51
CA ILE A 13 35.79 58.60 1.76
C ILE A 13 37.03 58.03 1.04
N TYR A 14 37.98 58.87 0.62
CA TYR A 14 39.24 58.40 0.03
C TYR A 14 40.30 57.90 1.04
N MET A 15 40.17 58.23 2.34
CA MET A 15 41.07 57.72 3.40
C MET A 15 40.49 56.56 4.23
N LEU A 16 39.29 56.06 3.90
CA LEU A 16 38.79 54.76 4.36
C LEU A 16 39.04 53.63 3.36
N VAL A 17 39.73 53.91 2.25
CA VAL A 17 40.44 52.89 1.46
C VAL A 17 41.79 52.65 2.15
N SER A 18 41.73 52.05 3.34
CA SER A 18 42.89 51.33 3.86
C SER A 18 43.36 50.37 2.76
N CYS A 19 44.64 50.41 2.42
CA CYS A 19 45.30 49.51 1.48
C CYS A 19 44.69 48.10 1.53
N ASN A 20 43.82 47.77 0.57
CA ASN A 20 43.63 46.39 0.20
C ASN A 20 44.97 45.98 -0.38
N SER A 21 45.73 45.23 0.40
CA SER A 21 46.94 44.59 -0.04
C SER A 21 46.59 43.59 -1.13
N GLU A 22 46.57 44.07 -2.38
CA GLU A 22 46.26 43.27 -3.55
C GLU A 22 47.27 42.15 -3.70
N SER A 23 46.76 40.93 -3.89
CA SER A 23 47.59 39.78 -4.24
C SER A 23 47.78 39.74 -5.74
N HIS A 24 48.86 39.10 -6.17
CA HIS A 24 49.28 39.13 -7.56
C HIS A 24 49.65 37.73 -8.05
N LEU A 25 49.04 37.30 -9.15
CA LEU A 25 49.43 36.10 -9.89
C LEU A 25 50.39 36.52 -11.01
N ASP A 26 51.64 36.09 -10.95
CA ASP A 26 52.65 36.43 -11.97
C ASP A 26 52.37 35.63 -13.26
N LEU A 27 51.47 36.17 -14.10
CA LEU A 27 51.04 35.58 -15.36
C LEU A 27 52.20 35.36 -16.35
N SER A 28 53.32 36.06 -16.19
CA SER A 28 54.49 35.90 -17.05
C SER A 28 55.26 34.62 -16.71
N SER A 29 55.36 34.30 -15.42
CA SER A 29 56.05 33.10 -14.94
C SER A 29 55.36 31.79 -15.36
N PHE A 30 54.04 31.81 -15.60
CA PHE A 30 53.25 30.62 -15.95
C PHE A 30 53.14 30.33 -17.45
N ASP A 31 53.76 31.14 -18.31
CA ASP A 31 53.72 30.99 -19.78
C ASP A 31 52.28 30.96 -20.34
N ILE A 32 51.44 31.87 -19.84
CA ILE A 32 50.05 32.04 -20.28
C ILE A 32 50.03 32.91 -21.53
N ASP A 33 49.45 32.41 -22.63
CA ASP A 33 49.39 33.12 -23.92
C ASP A 33 48.81 34.55 -23.78
N SER A 34 49.43 35.49 -24.50
CA SER A 34 49.15 36.92 -24.51
C SER A 34 47.75 37.28 -25.04
N SER A 35 47.17 36.43 -25.89
CA SER A 35 45.82 36.59 -26.44
C SER A 35 44.74 36.44 -25.36
N ALA A 36 44.94 35.52 -24.41
CA ALA A 36 44.07 35.30 -23.25
C ALA A 36 44.16 36.43 -22.19
N LYS A 37 45.24 37.22 -22.19
CA LYS A 37 45.43 38.34 -21.24
C LYS A 37 44.52 39.53 -21.50
N LYS A 38 43.88 39.64 -22.67
CA LYS A 38 43.21 40.89 -23.11
C LYS A 38 41.68 40.87 -23.07
N THR A 39 41.01 39.71 -22.97
CA THR A 39 39.56 39.64 -23.23
C THR A 39 38.71 38.89 -22.20
N GLU A 40 39.28 38.06 -21.32
CA GLU A 40 38.48 37.32 -20.33
C GLU A 40 39.13 37.31 -18.94
N ALA A 41 38.34 37.56 -17.90
CA ALA A 41 38.78 37.50 -16.52
C ALA A 41 39.09 36.05 -16.13
N ILE A 42 40.33 35.77 -15.70
CA ILE A 42 40.69 34.50 -15.07
C ILE A 42 39.81 34.34 -13.83
N LYS A 43 39.16 33.19 -13.68
CA LYS A 43 38.30 32.90 -12.53
C LYS A 43 39.08 32.17 -11.45
N GLY A 44 39.02 32.71 -10.25
CA GLY A 44 39.56 32.12 -9.04
C GLY A 44 38.47 31.48 -8.19
N PHE A 45 38.79 30.35 -7.56
CA PHE A 45 37.93 29.60 -6.65
C PHE A 45 38.65 29.42 -5.31
N ILE A 46 37.94 29.70 -4.23
CA ILE A 46 38.42 29.56 -2.85
C ILE A 46 37.98 28.20 -2.32
N ILE A 47 38.94 27.31 -2.07
CA ILE A 47 38.68 25.99 -1.52
C ILE A 47 38.62 26.06 0.01
N THR A 48 37.60 25.45 0.59
CA THR A 48 37.42 25.33 2.04
C THR A 48 37.16 23.88 2.41
N ASN A 49 37.21 23.56 3.72
CA ASN A 49 36.86 22.23 4.23
C ASN A 49 35.51 21.69 3.72
N ASN A 50 34.55 22.57 3.42
CA ASN A 50 33.18 22.20 3.06
C ASN A 50 32.86 22.42 1.57
N HIS A 51 33.75 23.08 0.82
CA HIS A 51 33.49 23.45 -0.57
C HIS A 51 34.75 23.30 -1.41
N ASN A 52 34.67 22.42 -2.41
CA ASN A 52 35.72 22.19 -3.40
C ASN A 52 35.05 21.92 -4.76
N PRO A 53 35.30 22.76 -5.80
CA PRO A 53 34.69 22.59 -7.11
C PRO A 53 35.21 21.34 -7.85
N LEU A 54 36.27 20.68 -7.37
CA LEU A 54 36.78 19.43 -7.92
C LEU A 54 36.23 18.18 -7.24
N ASP A 55 35.50 18.32 -6.14
CA ASP A 55 34.90 17.18 -5.45
C ASP A 55 33.61 16.74 -6.14
N VAL A 56 33.32 15.44 -6.03
CA VAL A 56 32.12 14.85 -6.62
C VAL A 56 30.91 15.30 -5.79
N PRO A 57 29.96 16.05 -6.35
CA PRO A 57 28.85 16.57 -5.56
C PRO A 57 27.96 15.44 -5.02
N GLU A 58 27.50 15.57 -3.78
CA GLU A 58 26.64 14.58 -3.12
C GLU A 58 25.40 14.23 -3.95
N LYS A 59 24.81 15.25 -4.61
CA LYS A 59 23.68 15.07 -5.53
C LYS A 59 24.02 14.14 -6.70
N PHE A 60 25.23 14.22 -7.26
CA PHE A 60 25.69 13.33 -8.32
C PHE A 60 25.84 11.89 -7.82
N LEU A 61 26.42 11.71 -6.63
CA LEU A 61 26.52 10.39 -5.98
C LEU A 61 25.14 9.77 -5.74
N LYS A 62 24.16 10.56 -5.27
CA LYS A 62 22.77 10.11 -5.09
C LYS A 62 22.13 9.66 -6.40
N ILE A 63 22.32 10.41 -7.50
CA ILE A 63 21.85 10.03 -8.84
C ILE A 63 22.48 8.70 -9.26
N GLN A 64 23.80 8.56 -9.13
CA GLN A 64 24.54 7.35 -9.47
C GLN A 64 24.04 6.14 -8.65
N THR A 65 23.94 6.29 -7.34
CA THR A 65 23.54 5.20 -6.43
C THR A 65 22.11 4.74 -6.66
N LEU A 66 21.17 5.68 -6.86
CA LEU A 66 19.78 5.32 -7.17
C LEU A 66 19.65 4.70 -8.57
N SER A 67 20.42 5.18 -9.54
CA SER A 67 20.46 4.57 -10.88
C SER A 67 20.88 3.10 -10.79
N ALA A 68 21.98 2.82 -10.08
CA ALA A 68 22.48 1.46 -9.86
C ALA A 68 21.48 0.55 -9.13
N LYS A 69 20.85 1.05 -8.05
CA LYS A 69 19.82 0.30 -7.31
C LYS A 69 18.63 -0.10 -8.19
N LEU A 70 18.20 0.79 -9.08
CA LEU A 70 17.09 0.51 -10.00
C LEU A 70 17.48 -0.46 -11.12
N THR A 71 18.72 -0.44 -11.59
CA THR A 71 19.17 -1.28 -12.72
C THR A 71 19.68 -2.66 -12.30
N ASN A 72 20.23 -2.79 -11.10
CA ASN A 72 20.94 -4.01 -10.68
C ASN A 72 20.05 -5.03 -9.96
N GLN A 73 18.80 -4.68 -9.63
CA GLN A 73 17.83 -5.59 -9.02
C GLN A 73 16.61 -5.78 -9.93
N HIS A 74 15.99 -6.96 -9.87
CA HIS A 74 14.71 -7.17 -10.56
C HIS A 74 13.62 -6.26 -9.95
N TRP A 75 12.83 -5.63 -10.81
CA TRP A 75 11.85 -4.61 -10.42
C TRP A 75 10.72 -5.11 -9.50
N LEU A 76 10.41 -6.42 -9.50
CA LEU A 76 9.47 -7.03 -8.56
C LEU A 76 10.09 -7.40 -7.21
N GLU A 77 11.39 -7.63 -7.16
CA GLU A 77 12.09 -7.96 -5.92
C GLU A 77 12.42 -6.69 -5.11
N ASN A 78 12.30 -5.51 -5.74
CA ASN A 78 12.54 -4.23 -5.12
C ASN A 78 11.21 -3.60 -4.65
N PRO A 79 10.85 -3.72 -3.34
CA PRO A 79 9.59 -3.16 -2.83
C PRO A 79 9.52 -1.63 -2.93
N ASN A 80 10.67 -0.97 -3.08
CA ASN A 80 10.79 0.49 -3.17
C ASN A 80 10.97 0.99 -4.60
N PHE A 81 10.76 0.15 -5.63
CA PHE A 81 11.05 0.47 -7.03
C PHE A 81 10.44 1.82 -7.47
N ILE A 82 9.16 2.07 -7.21
CA ILE A 82 8.49 3.32 -7.61
C ILE A 82 8.96 4.52 -6.81
N ILE A 83 9.25 4.35 -5.52
CA ILE A 83 9.77 5.42 -4.68
C ILE A 83 11.14 5.85 -5.21
N GLN A 84 12.05 4.90 -5.40
CA GLN A 84 13.39 5.14 -5.92
C GLN A 84 13.37 5.76 -7.33
N LEU A 85 12.45 5.32 -8.20
CA LEU A 85 12.26 5.90 -9.53
C LEU A 85 11.85 7.37 -9.44
N ASN A 86 10.89 7.70 -8.58
CA ASN A 86 10.42 9.08 -8.39
C ASN A 86 11.51 9.96 -7.78
N ASP A 87 12.26 9.45 -6.80
CA ASP A 87 13.39 10.16 -6.18
C ASP A 87 14.48 10.46 -7.21
N LEU A 88 14.85 9.48 -8.04
CA LEU A 88 15.83 9.68 -9.11
C LEU A 88 15.35 10.73 -10.12
N LYS A 89 14.08 10.67 -10.52
CA LYS A 89 13.47 11.66 -11.41
C LYS A 89 13.52 13.07 -10.80
N ALA A 90 13.21 13.21 -9.51
CA ALA A 90 13.27 14.49 -8.81
C ALA A 90 14.70 15.02 -8.71
N LEU A 91 15.68 14.15 -8.40
CA LEU A 91 17.10 14.52 -8.37
C LEU A 91 17.58 15.01 -9.73
N LEU A 92 17.27 14.28 -10.80
CA LEU A 92 17.61 14.66 -12.17
C LEU A 92 16.97 16.00 -12.56
N LYS A 93 15.69 16.23 -12.25
CA LYS A 93 15.01 17.52 -12.47
C LYS A 93 15.71 18.65 -11.70
N SER A 94 16.07 18.41 -10.44
CA SER A 94 16.73 19.41 -9.59
C SER A 94 18.14 19.79 -10.06
N THR A 95 18.73 19.05 -11.01
CA THR A 95 20.00 19.44 -11.62
C THR A 95 19.82 20.63 -12.56
N ASN A 96 18.62 20.87 -13.11
CA ASN A 96 18.35 21.89 -14.12
C ASN A 96 19.32 21.78 -15.32
N ILE A 97 19.66 20.56 -15.74
CA ILE A 97 20.52 20.23 -16.89
C ILE A 97 19.65 19.66 -18.01
N ALA A 98 19.78 20.17 -19.24
CA ALA A 98 18.91 19.78 -20.35
C ALA A 98 19.11 18.31 -20.74
N GLU A 99 20.34 17.81 -20.69
CA GLU A 99 20.74 16.43 -20.97
C GLU A 99 20.07 15.44 -20.00
N ALA A 100 19.66 15.89 -18.80
CA ALA A 100 18.91 15.06 -17.85
C ALA A 100 17.52 14.65 -18.37
N ASN A 101 16.93 15.43 -19.30
CA ASN A 101 15.57 15.20 -19.80
C ASN A 101 15.42 13.84 -20.48
N THR A 102 16.43 13.36 -21.21
CA THR A 102 16.37 12.04 -21.85
C THR A 102 16.23 10.92 -20.82
N TYR A 103 16.91 11.03 -19.68
CA TYR A 103 16.79 10.08 -18.57
C TYR A 103 15.43 10.20 -17.88
N ILE A 104 14.96 11.43 -17.64
CA ILE A 104 13.65 11.70 -17.04
C ILE A 104 12.52 11.08 -17.88
N THR A 105 12.52 11.29 -19.19
CA THR A 105 11.52 10.68 -20.10
C THR A 105 11.61 9.16 -20.09
N ALA A 106 12.83 8.59 -20.04
CA ALA A 106 12.99 7.14 -19.93
C ALA A 106 12.45 6.58 -18.60
N LEU A 107 12.61 7.31 -17.49
CA LEU A 107 12.04 6.97 -16.18
C LEU A 107 10.51 7.10 -16.18
N GLU A 108 9.95 8.09 -16.88
CA GLU A 108 8.48 8.23 -17.05
C GLU A 108 7.90 7.05 -17.84
N ILE A 109 8.58 6.61 -18.90
CA ILE A 109 8.22 5.38 -19.62
C ILE A 109 8.32 4.15 -18.69
N ALA A 110 9.39 4.06 -17.89
CA ALA A 110 9.58 2.97 -16.94
C ALA A 110 8.46 2.93 -15.88
N GLN A 111 8.06 4.09 -15.36
CA GLN A 111 6.97 4.23 -14.41
C GLN A 111 5.64 3.72 -15.01
N ASN A 112 5.31 4.17 -16.22
CA ASN A 112 4.08 3.74 -16.89
C ASN A 112 4.07 2.23 -17.16
N ARG A 113 5.21 1.67 -17.57
CA ARG A 113 5.36 0.22 -17.76
C ARG A 113 5.21 -0.53 -16.45
N TYR A 114 5.84 -0.06 -15.37
CA TYR A 114 5.70 -0.68 -14.05
C TYR A 114 4.23 -0.71 -13.62
N LEU A 115 3.52 0.41 -13.71
CA LEU A 115 2.11 0.48 -13.32
C LEU A 115 1.25 -0.49 -14.13
N LYS A 116 1.48 -0.59 -15.45
CA LYS A 116 0.80 -1.57 -16.31
C LYS A 116 1.13 -3.01 -15.90
N ASN A 117 2.41 -3.31 -15.65
CA ASN A 117 2.85 -4.64 -15.26
C ASN A 117 2.27 -5.05 -13.90
N MET A 118 2.14 -4.11 -12.95
CA MET A 118 1.55 -4.37 -11.64
C MET A 118 0.10 -4.82 -11.71
N VAL A 119 -0.65 -4.43 -12.75
CA VAL A 119 -2.02 -4.96 -12.98
C VAL A 119 -1.95 -6.46 -13.26
N ALA A 120 -1.05 -6.90 -14.14
CA ALA A 120 -0.87 -8.32 -14.45
C ALA A 120 -0.37 -9.12 -13.24
N VAL A 121 0.58 -8.57 -12.49
CA VAL A 121 1.11 -9.17 -11.24
C VAL A 121 0.00 -9.39 -10.23
N ARG A 122 -0.82 -8.35 -9.97
CA ARG A 122 -1.95 -8.44 -9.04
C ARG A 122 -3.02 -9.41 -9.53
N SER A 123 -3.28 -9.44 -10.83
CA SER A 123 -4.20 -10.41 -11.43
C SER A 123 -3.72 -11.84 -11.21
N GLN A 124 -2.44 -12.12 -11.45
CA GLN A 124 -1.86 -13.44 -11.22
C GLN A 124 -1.88 -13.82 -9.75
N ALA A 125 -1.51 -12.91 -8.85
CA ALA A 125 -1.55 -13.14 -7.41
C ALA A 125 -2.97 -13.44 -6.93
N ARG A 126 -3.98 -12.74 -7.46
CA ARG A 126 -5.39 -13.00 -7.15
C ARG A 126 -5.83 -14.39 -7.62
N LEU A 127 -5.45 -14.80 -8.84
CA LEU A 127 -5.77 -16.14 -9.34
C LEU A 127 -5.14 -17.23 -8.48
N MET A 128 -3.86 -17.07 -8.12
CA MET A 128 -3.16 -18.00 -7.22
C MET A 128 -3.78 -18.03 -5.83
N GLN A 129 -4.25 -16.89 -5.31
CA GLN A 129 -4.95 -16.83 -4.03
C GLN A 129 -6.29 -17.58 -4.11
N GLN A 130 -7.06 -17.40 -5.18
CA GLN A 130 -8.33 -18.10 -5.36
C GLN A 130 -8.16 -19.62 -5.45
N ASP A 131 -7.13 -20.07 -6.16
CA ASP A 131 -6.78 -21.49 -6.28
C ASP A 131 -6.36 -22.09 -4.92
N LEU A 132 -5.56 -21.33 -4.15
CA LEU A 132 -5.19 -21.69 -2.78
C LEU A 132 -6.40 -21.77 -1.86
N ASP A 133 -7.24 -20.73 -1.85
CA ASP A 133 -8.43 -20.65 -0.99
C ASP A 133 -9.40 -21.80 -1.31
N HIS A 134 -9.57 -22.14 -2.60
CA HIS A 134 -10.38 -23.28 -3.02
C HIS A 134 -9.80 -24.60 -2.54
N THR A 135 -8.48 -24.80 -2.73
CA THR A 135 -7.79 -26.01 -2.29
C THR A 135 -7.91 -26.20 -0.77
N LEU A 136 -7.70 -25.13 0.01
CA LEU A 136 -7.84 -25.18 1.46
C LEU A 136 -9.27 -25.50 1.89
N ASN A 137 -10.27 -24.90 1.24
CA ASN A 137 -11.68 -25.20 1.50
C ASN A 137 -12.02 -26.67 1.19
N ASP A 138 -11.45 -27.25 0.12
CA ASP A 138 -11.67 -28.66 -0.21
C ASP A 138 -11.09 -29.59 0.87
N TYR A 139 -9.91 -29.28 1.41
CA TYR A 139 -9.36 -29.99 2.57
C TYR A 139 -10.26 -29.84 3.80
N ASP A 140 -10.72 -28.63 4.10
CA ASP A 140 -11.59 -28.38 5.26
C ASP A 140 -12.90 -29.14 5.16
N GLN A 141 -13.52 -29.17 3.98
CA GLN A 141 -14.74 -29.94 3.73
C GLN A 141 -14.50 -31.46 3.88
N ALA A 142 -13.39 -31.97 3.34
CA ALA A 142 -13.05 -33.39 3.46
C ALA A 142 -12.78 -33.80 4.92
N ILE A 143 -12.01 -32.99 5.66
CA ILE A 143 -11.73 -33.19 7.08
C ILE A 143 -13.03 -33.13 7.88
N GLN A 144 -13.91 -32.15 7.63
CA GLN A 144 -15.18 -32.00 8.33
C GLN A 144 -16.11 -33.20 8.08
N ALA A 145 -16.17 -33.69 6.84
CA ALA A 145 -16.95 -34.88 6.50
C ALA A 145 -16.44 -36.12 7.25
N LEU A 146 -15.13 -36.38 7.23
CA LEU A 146 -14.53 -37.51 7.95
C LEU A 146 -14.69 -37.38 9.47
N THR A 147 -14.56 -36.16 10.01
CA THR A 147 -14.74 -35.89 11.45
C THR A 147 -16.18 -36.15 11.87
N ARG A 148 -17.16 -35.82 11.02
CA ARG A 148 -18.57 -36.13 11.27
C ARG A 148 -18.80 -37.65 11.31
N GLU A 149 -18.29 -38.38 10.33
CA GLU A 149 -18.39 -39.85 10.30
C GLU A 149 -17.71 -40.48 11.52
N LEU A 150 -16.53 -39.98 11.90
CA LEU A 150 -15.83 -40.42 13.10
C LEU A 150 -16.65 -40.15 14.37
N THR A 151 -17.20 -38.95 14.52
CA THR A 151 -18.06 -38.58 15.65
C THR A 151 -19.28 -39.51 15.73
N LEU A 152 -19.86 -39.85 14.58
CA LEU A 152 -20.98 -40.78 14.48
C LEU A 152 -20.60 -42.19 14.94
N LEU A 153 -19.43 -42.67 14.54
CA LEU A 153 -18.89 -43.97 14.92
C LEU A 153 -18.49 -44.07 16.40
N GLU A 154 -17.92 -43.01 16.97
CA GLU A 154 -17.44 -43.00 18.36
C GLU A 154 -18.57 -42.76 19.36
N THR A 155 -19.59 -41.98 18.98
CA THR A 155 -20.72 -41.69 19.87
C THR A 155 -21.55 -42.95 20.11
N PRO A 156 -21.81 -43.34 21.38
CA PRO A 156 -22.66 -44.48 21.68
C PRO A 156 -24.10 -44.29 21.17
N GLU A 157 -24.72 -45.34 20.65
CA GLU A 157 -26.10 -45.29 20.13
C GLU A 157 -27.10 -44.73 21.17
N LYS A 158 -26.91 -45.12 22.44
CA LYS A 158 -27.74 -44.66 23.56
C LYS A 158 -27.76 -43.14 23.70
N THR A 159 -26.67 -42.45 23.34
CA THR A 159 -26.58 -40.99 23.37
C THR A 159 -27.55 -40.37 22.35
N TYR A 160 -27.61 -40.91 21.13
CA TYR A 160 -28.57 -40.46 20.11
C TYR A 160 -30.02 -40.74 20.52
N GLN A 161 -30.29 -41.94 21.06
CA GLN A 161 -31.62 -42.31 21.56
C GLN A 161 -32.08 -41.37 22.69
N ASN A 162 -31.19 -41.05 23.63
CA ASN A 162 -31.45 -40.10 24.71
C ASN A 162 -31.72 -38.69 24.18
N ASN A 163 -30.92 -38.21 23.20
CA ASN A 163 -31.12 -36.91 22.58
C ASN A 163 -32.48 -36.82 21.86
N ILE A 164 -32.85 -37.84 21.08
CA ILE A 164 -34.17 -37.94 20.44
C ILE A 164 -35.29 -37.88 21.48
N LYS A 165 -35.15 -38.58 22.62
CA LYS A 165 -36.14 -38.54 23.72
C LYS A 165 -36.24 -37.14 24.33
N HIS A 166 -35.11 -36.47 24.56
CA HIS A 166 -35.06 -35.10 25.07
C HIS A 166 -35.75 -34.14 24.09
N LEU A 167 -35.33 -34.11 22.83
CA LEU A 167 -35.92 -33.29 21.77
C LEU A 167 -37.42 -33.56 21.59
N THR A 168 -37.85 -34.82 21.69
CA THR A 168 -39.27 -35.17 21.63
C THR A 168 -40.04 -34.56 22.81
N ASN A 169 -39.46 -34.54 24.02
CA ASN A 169 -40.06 -33.90 25.18
C ASN A 169 -40.08 -32.37 25.04
N ASP A 170 -39.01 -31.76 24.56
CA ASP A 170 -38.94 -30.32 24.30
C ASP A 170 -39.98 -29.89 23.27
N ILE A 171 -40.13 -30.66 22.19
CA ILE A 171 -41.17 -30.43 21.19
C ILE A 171 -42.56 -30.53 21.82
N LYS A 172 -42.81 -31.51 22.70
CA LYS A 172 -44.10 -31.60 23.42
C LYS A 172 -44.35 -30.38 24.30
N GLN A 173 -43.34 -29.93 25.05
CA GLN A 173 -43.45 -28.74 25.92
C GLN A 173 -43.66 -27.46 25.11
N ALA A 174 -42.86 -27.27 24.05
CA ALA A 174 -42.96 -26.13 23.15
C ALA A 174 -44.30 -26.11 22.41
N THR A 175 -44.81 -27.27 21.97
CA THR A 175 -46.14 -27.41 21.37
C THR A 175 -47.23 -27.06 22.39
N LYS A 176 -47.16 -27.58 23.63
CA LYS A 176 -48.11 -27.23 24.69
C LYS A 176 -48.12 -25.73 24.97
N LYS A 177 -46.94 -25.10 25.04
CA LYS A 177 -46.79 -23.65 25.25
C LYS A 177 -47.39 -22.86 24.08
N TYR A 178 -47.14 -23.27 22.84
CA TYR A 178 -47.77 -22.69 21.66
C TYR A 178 -49.30 -22.79 21.71
N SER A 179 -49.84 -23.99 21.96
CA SER A 179 -51.29 -24.20 22.08
C SER A 179 -51.91 -23.38 23.23
N GLN A 180 -51.22 -23.25 24.37
CA GLN A 180 -51.68 -22.40 25.47
C GLN A 180 -51.69 -20.91 25.10
N LEU A 181 -50.68 -20.43 24.38
CA LEU A 181 -50.62 -19.06 23.88
C LEU A 181 -51.74 -18.80 22.86
N SER A 182 -51.91 -19.70 21.89
CA SER A 182 -52.97 -19.63 20.88
C SER A 182 -54.36 -19.67 21.51
N ASN A 183 -54.60 -20.55 22.48
CA ASN A 183 -55.87 -20.59 23.22
C ASN A 183 -56.13 -19.32 24.03
N LYS A 184 -55.09 -18.72 24.64
CA LYS A 184 -55.23 -17.45 25.38
C LYS A 184 -55.57 -16.30 24.44
N TYR A 185 -54.90 -16.24 23.30
CA TYR A 185 -55.20 -15.29 22.23
C TYR A 185 -56.65 -15.44 21.75
N ASN A 186 -57.06 -16.65 21.35
CA ASN A 186 -58.42 -16.92 20.88
C ASN A 186 -59.47 -16.58 21.95
N LYS A 187 -59.27 -16.99 23.21
CA LYS A 187 -60.19 -16.63 24.31
C LYS A 187 -60.26 -15.13 24.54
N SER A 188 -59.14 -14.41 24.39
CA SER A 188 -59.12 -12.97 24.57
C SER A 188 -59.87 -12.26 23.46
N LEU A 189 -59.75 -12.74 22.21
CA LEU A 189 -60.57 -12.27 21.10
C LEU A 189 -62.04 -12.60 21.31
N THR A 190 -62.39 -13.83 21.67
CA THR A 190 -63.79 -14.25 21.89
C THR A 190 -64.49 -13.41 22.96
N LYS A 191 -63.78 -12.98 24.00
CA LYS A 191 -64.34 -12.08 25.03
C LYS A 191 -64.75 -10.72 24.47
N ILE A 192 -63.99 -10.20 23.50
CA ILE A 192 -64.33 -8.96 22.80
C ILE A 192 -65.55 -9.19 21.89
N ILE A 193 -65.61 -10.37 21.25
CA ILE A 193 -66.62 -10.75 20.26
C ILE A 193 -68.01 -11.07 20.84
N ASN A 194 -68.09 -11.64 22.04
CA ASN A 194 -69.36 -12.05 22.69
C ASN A 194 -70.34 -10.87 22.95
N ASN A 195 -70.00 -9.66 22.50
CA ASN A 195 -70.90 -8.51 22.44
C ASN A 195 -71.53 -8.23 21.06
N ASP A 196 -71.08 -8.78 19.90
CA ASP A 196 -71.66 -8.29 18.61
C ASP A 196 -71.48 -9.11 17.29
N ILE A 197 -70.96 -10.35 17.22
CA ILE A 197 -70.75 -11.02 15.89
C ILE A 197 -71.25 -12.47 15.83
N THR A 198 -72.08 -12.77 14.82
CA THR A 198 -72.81 -14.05 14.61
C THR A 198 -72.15 -15.05 13.64
N SER A 199 -71.01 -14.76 13.02
CA SER A 199 -70.28 -15.78 12.27
C SER A 199 -68.79 -15.50 12.20
N SER A 200 -67.97 -16.48 12.60
CA SER A 200 -66.65 -16.72 11.98
C SER A 200 -65.89 -17.80 12.73
N SER A 201 -65.52 -18.90 12.06
CA SER A 201 -64.47 -19.79 12.56
C SER A 201 -63.10 -19.44 11.98
N ASP A 202 -63.05 -18.79 10.81
CA ASP A 202 -61.83 -18.66 10.00
C ASP A 202 -61.16 -17.28 10.08
N LEU A 203 -61.78 -16.32 10.78
CA LEU A 203 -61.30 -14.93 10.90
C LEU A 203 -60.27 -14.71 12.03
N TYR A 204 -59.94 -15.75 12.82
CA TYR A 204 -59.18 -15.58 14.06
C TYR A 204 -57.73 -16.05 14.01
N ASP A 205 -57.33 -16.79 12.98
CA ASP A 205 -55.96 -17.31 12.91
C ASP A 205 -54.99 -16.26 12.35
N LEU A 206 -53.96 -15.96 13.15
CA LEU A 206 -52.83 -15.15 12.72
C LEU A 206 -52.03 -15.92 11.67
N ARG A 207 -51.93 -15.34 10.48
CA ARG A 207 -51.08 -15.81 9.39
C ARG A 207 -49.81 -14.98 9.40
N PHE A 208 -48.66 -15.66 9.35
CA PHE A 208 -47.35 -15.01 9.36
C PHE A 208 -46.69 -15.15 8.00
N SER A 209 -46.23 -14.03 7.44
CA SER A 209 -45.44 -13.98 6.21
C SER A 209 -44.05 -13.44 6.55
N PHE A 210 -43.00 -14.04 5.99
CA PHE A 210 -41.61 -13.65 6.24
C PHE A 210 -40.98 -13.11 4.97
N VAL A 211 -40.28 -11.98 5.09
CA VAL A 211 -39.51 -11.38 4.00
C VAL A 211 -38.10 -11.10 4.53
N GLU A 212 -37.11 -11.64 3.82
CA GLU A 212 -35.70 -11.38 4.10
C GLU A 212 -35.33 -9.95 3.68
N GLY A 213 -34.73 -9.19 4.59
CA GLY A 213 -34.28 -7.83 4.33
C GLY A 213 -34.35 -6.92 5.56
N PRO A 214 -33.56 -5.84 5.59
CA PRO A 214 -33.52 -4.94 6.73
C PRO A 214 -34.87 -4.24 6.91
N HIS A 215 -35.29 -4.09 8.16
CA HIS A 215 -36.55 -3.46 8.58
C HIS A 215 -36.84 -2.11 7.89
N THR A 216 -35.79 -1.34 7.54
CA THR A 216 -35.89 -0.04 6.85
C THR A 216 -36.42 -0.13 5.41
N LEU A 217 -36.36 -1.30 4.76
CA LEU A 217 -36.82 -1.52 3.39
C LEU A 217 -38.20 -2.17 3.29
N CYS A 218 -38.74 -2.62 4.43
CA CYS A 218 -39.95 -3.46 4.48
C CYS A 218 -41.25 -2.71 4.19
N SER A 219 -41.28 -1.40 4.33
CA SER A 219 -42.43 -0.55 3.94
C SER A 219 -42.72 -0.53 2.44
N ARG A 220 -41.83 -1.10 1.60
CA ARG A 220 -41.95 -1.12 0.14
C ARG A 220 -42.63 -2.39 -0.43
N TYR A 221 -42.80 -3.43 0.37
CA TYR A 221 -43.38 -4.71 -0.05
C TYR A 221 -44.85 -4.81 0.39
N LYS A 222 -45.73 -5.13 -0.58
CA LYS A 222 -47.16 -4.76 -0.66
C LYS A 222 -48.09 -5.39 0.39
N GLY A 223 -49.05 -4.57 0.85
CA GLY A 223 -50.51 -4.75 0.67
C GLY A 223 -51.22 -5.87 1.44
N MET A 224 -51.80 -5.50 2.60
CA MET A 224 -52.77 -6.23 3.45
C MET A 224 -52.26 -6.83 4.78
N ASP A 225 -50.96 -6.73 5.08
CA ASP A 225 -50.39 -7.26 6.32
C ASP A 225 -49.63 -6.18 7.14
N GLU A 226 -49.79 -6.18 8.46
CA GLU A 226 -49.10 -5.26 9.37
C GLU A 226 -47.76 -5.85 9.85
N LEU A 227 -46.72 -5.02 9.88
CA LEU A 227 -45.36 -5.40 10.26
C LEU A 227 -45.24 -5.59 11.78
N LEU A 228 -44.71 -6.74 12.22
CA LEU A 228 -44.35 -6.97 13.62
C LEU A 228 -43.08 -6.19 13.97
N ASN A 229 -43.24 -4.98 14.48
CA ASN A 229 -42.18 -4.02 14.83
C ASN A 229 -41.15 -4.50 15.91
N LYS A 230 -41.18 -5.77 16.32
CA LYS A 230 -40.48 -6.27 17.53
C LYS A 230 -39.71 -7.60 17.36
N VAL A 231 -39.60 -8.16 16.15
CA VAL A 231 -38.91 -9.46 16.00
C VAL A 231 -37.83 -9.42 14.92
N LEU A 232 -36.56 -9.44 15.36
CA LEU A 232 -35.33 -9.67 14.58
C LEU A 232 -35.04 -8.62 13.48
N GLU A 233 -33.87 -8.73 12.83
CA GLU A 233 -33.42 -7.83 11.75
C GLU A 233 -34.24 -7.98 10.45
N ASN A 234 -35.05 -9.04 10.36
CA ASN A 234 -35.88 -9.43 9.22
C ASN A 234 -37.34 -9.03 9.41
N CYS A 235 -38.14 -9.07 8.33
CA CYS A 235 -39.51 -8.58 8.35
C CYS A 235 -40.54 -9.70 8.42
N VAL A 236 -41.39 -9.61 9.44
CA VAL A 236 -42.48 -10.55 9.69
C VAL A 236 -43.79 -9.79 9.65
N TYR A 237 -44.66 -10.19 8.73
CA TYR A 237 -45.96 -9.58 8.51
C TYR A 237 -47.07 -10.48 9.05
N ILE A 238 -48.14 -9.86 9.52
CA ILE A 238 -49.35 -10.56 9.96
C ILE A 238 -50.60 -10.01 9.28
N ASN A 239 -51.60 -10.85 9.07
CA ASN A 239 -52.91 -10.51 8.50
C ASN A 239 -53.80 -9.63 9.41
N LYS A 240 -53.22 -8.70 10.16
CA LYS A 240 -53.89 -7.87 11.16
C LYS A 240 -55.00 -7.00 10.57
N GLU A 241 -54.77 -6.34 9.43
CA GLU A 241 -55.81 -5.52 8.77
C GLU A 241 -57.02 -6.36 8.34
N GLN A 242 -56.78 -7.58 7.83
CA GLN A 242 -57.85 -8.51 7.46
C GLN A 242 -58.68 -8.92 8.68
N ILE A 243 -58.01 -9.23 9.80
CA ILE A 243 -58.70 -9.57 11.06
C ILE A 243 -59.52 -8.37 11.56
N LEU A 244 -58.94 -7.16 11.60
CA LEU A 244 -59.59 -5.94 12.07
C LEU A 244 -60.78 -5.50 11.20
N SER A 245 -60.79 -5.84 9.91
CA SER A 245 -61.87 -5.51 8.99
C SER A 245 -63.23 -6.09 9.41
N GLY A 246 -63.22 -7.23 10.12
CA GLY A 246 -64.41 -7.89 10.64
C GLY A 246 -65.01 -7.28 11.91
N PHE A 247 -64.37 -6.26 12.50
CA PHE A 247 -64.79 -5.62 13.75
C PHE A 247 -65.31 -4.20 13.53
N ASN A 248 -66.26 -3.76 14.37
CA ASN A 248 -66.74 -2.38 14.42
C ASN A 248 -65.63 -1.42 14.93
N GLU A 249 -65.78 -0.11 14.73
CA GLU A 249 -64.76 0.87 15.12
C GLU A 249 -64.41 0.86 16.62
N LYS A 250 -65.36 0.52 17.49
CA LYS A 250 -65.15 0.51 18.94
C LYS A 250 -64.26 -0.65 19.38
N ASP A 251 -64.48 -1.83 18.81
CA ASP A 251 -63.76 -3.06 19.17
C ASP A 251 -62.39 -3.17 18.50
N ARG A 252 -62.19 -2.49 17.36
CA ARG A 252 -60.91 -2.48 16.61
C ARG A 252 -59.70 -2.11 17.46
N ILE A 253 -59.84 -1.15 18.38
CA ILE A 253 -58.73 -0.71 19.24
C ILE A 253 -58.32 -1.83 20.19
N GLU A 254 -59.29 -2.50 20.82
CA GLU A 254 -59.03 -3.57 21.78
C GLU A 254 -58.50 -4.84 21.09
N VAL A 255 -59.05 -5.19 19.92
CA VAL A 255 -58.58 -6.29 19.08
C VAL A 255 -57.15 -6.05 18.59
N SER A 256 -56.85 -4.84 18.12
CA SER A 256 -55.52 -4.45 17.65
C SER A 256 -54.47 -4.61 18.75
N SER A 257 -54.77 -4.09 19.95
CA SER A 257 -53.93 -4.26 21.15
C SER A 257 -53.72 -5.73 21.53
N ASN A 258 -54.76 -6.56 21.37
CA ASN A 258 -54.66 -8.00 21.60
C ASN A 258 -53.69 -8.67 20.64
N ILE A 259 -53.85 -8.40 19.34
CA ILE A 259 -53.00 -8.94 18.28
C ILE A 259 -51.54 -8.54 18.53
N ASP A 260 -51.27 -7.27 18.82
CA ASP A 260 -49.90 -6.77 19.05
C ASP A 260 -49.20 -7.42 20.25
N ASN A 261 -49.96 -7.81 21.26
CA ASN A 261 -49.43 -8.49 22.44
C ASN A 261 -49.12 -9.98 22.19
N TYR A 262 -49.97 -10.68 21.43
CA TYR A 262 -49.85 -12.13 21.24
C TYR A 262 -49.05 -12.53 19.99
N ALA A 263 -49.14 -11.78 18.90
CA ALA A 263 -48.53 -12.15 17.62
C ALA A 263 -47.01 -12.36 17.70
N PRO A 264 -46.20 -11.46 18.33
CA PRO A 264 -44.77 -11.70 18.47
C PRO A 264 -44.43 -12.97 19.28
N ARG A 265 -45.24 -13.28 20.31
CA ARG A 265 -45.03 -14.45 21.18
C ARG A 265 -45.36 -15.76 20.46
N LEU A 266 -46.43 -15.74 19.67
CA LEU A 266 -46.84 -16.87 18.83
C LEU A 266 -45.79 -17.14 17.75
N TRP A 267 -45.34 -16.09 17.05
CA TRP A 267 -44.28 -16.20 16.05
C TRP A 267 -42.99 -16.77 16.62
N ASN A 268 -42.47 -16.20 17.72
CA ASN A 268 -41.24 -16.69 18.35
C ASN A 268 -41.33 -18.15 18.77
N GLN A 269 -42.50 -18.57 19.26
CA GLN A 269 -42.72 -19.96 19.64
C GLN A 269 -42.85 -20.89 18.42
N LEU A 270 -43.41 -20.40 17.32
CA LEU A 270 -43.52 -21.10 16.03
C LEU A 270 -42.14 -21.34 15.41
N ILE A 271 -41.31 -20.31 15.29
CA ILE A 271 -39.96 -20.42 14.72
C ILE A 271 -39.06 -21.32 15.56
N TYR A 272 -39.15 -21.25 16.89
CA TYR A 272 -38.39 -22.13 17.78
C TYR A 272 -38.78 -23.61 17.59
N LEU A 273 -40.07 -23.87 17.37
CA LEU A 273 -40.59 -25.22 17.18
C LEU A 273 -40.25 -25.78 15.79
N ASN A 274 -40.52 -25.00 14.74
CA ASN A 274 -40.58 -25.48 13.35
C ASN A 274 -39.53 -24.85 12.43
N GLY A 275 -38.92 -23.73 12.80
CA GLY A 275 -38.19 -22.85 11.88
C GLY A 275 -39.15 -22.13 10.93
N PHE A 276 -38.64 -21.66 9.80
CA PHE A 276 -39.45 -21.15 8.69
C PHE A 276 -38.88 -21.66 7.37
N PHE A 277 -39.71 -22.25 6.51
CA PHE A 277 -39.28 -22.77 5.21
C PHE A 277 -39.95 -21.97 4.10
N ASP A 278 -39.15 -21.24 3.33
CA ASP A 278 -39.64 -20.53 2.15
C ASP A 278 -39.62 -21.48 0.95
N THR A 279 -40.82 -21.93 0.56
CA THR A 279 -41.01 -22.82 -0.58
C THR A 279 -40.66 -22.17 -1.92
N SER A 280 -40.67 -20.83 -2.00
CA SER A 280 -40.43 -20.10 -3.25
C SER A 280 -38.95 -20.11 -3.63
N ASN A 281 -38.08 -20.00 -2.62
CA ASN A 281 -36.62 -19.97 -2.78
C ASN A 281 -35.93 -21.27 -2.34
N ASN A 282 -36.68 -22.23 -1.79
CA ASN A 282 -36.17 -23.49 -1.24
C ASN A 282 -35.12 -23.26 -0.13
N VAL A 283 -35.31 -22.23 0.70
CA VAL A 283 -34.40 -21.83 1.78
C VAL A 283 -35.08 -22.08 3.14
N GLN A 284 -34.35 -22.69 4.06
CA GLN A 284 -34.75 -22.83 5.45
C GLN A 284 -34.14 -21.68 6.27
N TYR A 285 -35.00 -20.89 6.91
CA TYR A 285 -34.62 -19.84 7.84
C TYR A 285 -34.78 -20.31 9.29
N PHE A 286 -34.00 -19.69 10.18
CA PHE A 286 -33.91 -20.05 11.60
C PHE A 286 -33.45 -21.50 11.79
N GLU A 287 -32.22 -21.76 11.33
CA GLU A 287 -31.54 -23.03 11.57
C GLU A 287 -31.48 -23.35 13.07
N ASN A 288 -31.55 -24.64 13.39
CA ASN A 288 -31.62 -25.17 14.76
C ASN A 288 -33.02 -25.10 15.42
N SER A 289 -34.11 -25.15 14.66
CA SER A 289 -35.43 -25.39 15.26
C SER A 289 -35.50 -26.78 15.92
N LEU A 290 -36.36 -26.93 16.93
CA LEU A 290 -36.48 -28.21 17.64
C LEU A 290 -36.80 -29.38 16.71
N ARG A 291 -37.68 -29.17 15.70
CA ARG A 291 -38.01 -30.21 14.72
C ARG A 291 -36.87 -30.51 13.75
N GLN A 292 -36.10 -29.51 13.33
CA GLN A 292 -34.91 -29.74 12.52
C GLN A 292 -33.87 -30.54 13.30
N GLN A 293 -33.58 -30.14 14.54
CA GLN A 293 -32.68 -30.87 15.43
C GLN A 293 -33.13 -32.33 15.64
N LEU A 294 -34.44 -32.57 15.84
CA LEU A 294 -34.98 -33.92 15.96
C LEU A 294 -34.81 -34.72 14.66
N SER A 295 -35.04 -34.11 13.51
CA SER A 295 -34.84 -34.75 12.20
C SER A 295 -33.38 -35.17 12.01
N THR A 296 -32.43 -34.28 12.31
CA THR A 296 -31.00 -34.56 12.25
C THR A 296 -30.62 -35.69 13.21
N ALA A 297 -31.03 -35.61 14.49
CA ALA A 297 -30.72 -36.65 15.47
C ALA A 297 -31.29 -38.04 15.08
N ARG A 298 -32.48 -38.08 14.47
CA ARG A 298 -33.06 -39.32 13.93
C ARG A 298 -32.29 -39.85 12.73
N LYS A 299 -31.82 -38.97 11.84
CA LYS A 299 -30.96 -39.35 10.73
C LYS A 299 -29.64 -39.94 11.25
N ASP A 300 -28.97 -39.25 12.16
CA ASP A 300 -27.69 -39.71 12.73
C ASP A 300 -27.85 -41.07 13.45
N LEU A 301 -28.95 -41.29 14.17
CA LEU A 301 -29.25 -42.60 14.75
C LEU A 301 -29.41 -43.70 13.68
N ARG A 302 -30.12 -43.41 12.59
CA ARG A 302 -30.31 -44.36 11.49
C ARG A 302 -28.97 -44.69 10.83
N ASP A 303 -28.16 -43.68 10.56
CA ASP A 303 -26.86 -43.83 9.94
C ASP A 303 -25.94 -44.66 10.85
N LYS A 304 -25.97 -44.43 12.18
CA LYS A 304 -25.28 -45.25 13.18
C LYS A 304 -25.71 -46.72 13.15
N GLN A 305 -27.01 -46.99 13.08
CA GLN A 305 -27.56 -48.34 13.03
C GLN A 305 -27.17 -49.08 11.74
N ASN A 306 -27.09 -48.36 10.62
CA ASN A 306 -26.66 -48.94 9.34
C ASN A 306 -25.19 -49.41 9.36
N ILE A 307 -24.35 -48.81 10.21
CA ILE A 307 -22.90 -49.06 10.26
C ILE A 307 -22.52 -50.06 11.38
N GLN A 308 -23.46 -50.42 12.26
CA GLN A 308 -23.22 -51.28 13.43
C GLN A 308 -22.72 -52.71 13.12
N HIS A 309 -22.91 -53.20 11.89
CA HIS A 309 -22.46 -54.53 11.46
C HIS A 309 -21.02 -54.56 10.94
N LEU A 310 -20.35 -53.40 10.89
CA LEU A 310 -18.98 -53.28 10.40
C LEU A 310 -17.98 -53.30 11.56
N ASP A 311 -16.71 -53.57 11.26
CA ASP A 311 -15.61 -53.47 12.23
C ASP A 311 -15.36 -51.99 12.57
N ILE A 312 -16.07 -51.51 13.59
CA ILE A 312 -16.06 -50.10 14.02
C ILE A 312 -14.64 -49.67 14.41
N ALA A 313 -13.87 -50.52 15.10
CA ALA A 313 -12.52 -50.18 15.54
C ALA A 313 -11.60 -49.93 14.34
N LYS A 314 -11.70 -50.77 13.30
CA LYS A 314 -10.96 -50.60 12.05
C LYS A 314 -11.39 -49.33 11.29
N LEU A 315 -12.69 -49.04 11.22
CA LEU A 315 -13.21 -47.83 10.54
C LEU A 315 -12.76 -46.54 11.25
N VAL A 316 -12.85 -46.50 12.58
CA VAL A 316 -12.36 -45.39 13.41
C VAL A 316 -10.88 -45.14 13.14
N GLY A 317 -10.04 -46.17 13.21
CA GLY A 317 -8.61 -46.05 12.93
C GLY A 317 -8.30 -45.56 11.51
N ASN A 318 -9.07 -46.02 10.51
CA ASN A 318 -8.94 -45.56 9.13
C ASN A 318 -9.29 -44.07 8.98
N TYR A 319 -10.41 -43.61 9.54
CA TYR A 319 -10.79 -42.20 9.46
C TYR A 319 -9.83 -41.29 10.21
N GLN A 320 -9.39 -41.68 11.41
CA GLN A 320 -8.36 -40.94 12.15
C GLN A 320 -7.08 -40.80 11.32
N THR A 321 -6.61 -41.89 10.70
CA THR A 321 -5.43 -41.87 9.82
C THR A 321 -5.64 -40.95 8.61
N GLN A 322 -6.81 -41.00 7.96
CA GLN A 322 -7.11 -40.14 6.81
C GLN A 322 -7.18 -38.66 7.20
N ILE A 323 -7.81 -38.33 8.33
CA ILE A 323 -7.86 -36.96 8.86
C ILE A 323 -6.43 -36.45 9.10
N SER A 324 -5.60 -37.20 9.82
CA SER A 324 -4.22 -36.79 10.08
C SER A 324 -3.40 -36.65 8.79
N LEU A 325 -3.65 -37.48 7.77
CA LEU A 325 -2.99 -37.35 6.47
C LEU A 325 -3.42 -36.06 5.75
N LEU A 326 -4.71 -35.74 5.72
CA LEU A 326 -5.24 -34.51 5.12
C LEU A 326 -4.75 -33.26 5.87
N GLU A 327 -4.70 -33.30 7.20
CA GLU A 327 -4.18 -32.20 8.02
C GLU A 327 -2.70 -31.93 7.74
N ASN A 328 -1.88 -32.98 7.63
CA ASN A 328 -0.47 -32.84 7.26
C ASN A 328 -0.31 -32.30 5.83
N GLN A 329 -1.11 -32.77 4.87
CA GLN A 329 -1.09 -32.26 3.50
C GLN A 329 -1.48 -30.79 3.44
N ARG A 330 -2.51 -30.38 4.20
CA ARG A 330 -2.93 -28.98 4.36
C ARG A 330 -1.82 -28.14 5.00
N GLN A 331 -1.13 -28.66 6.01
CA GLN A 331 -0.02 -27.95 6.65
C GLN A 331 1.15 -27.71 5.69
N ASN A 332 1.49 -28.69 4.85
CA ASN A 332 2.53 -28.52 3.83
C ASN A 332 2.21 -27.39 2.82
N ILE A 333 0.92 -27.09 2.61
CA ILE A 333 0.51 -25.95 1.77
C ILE A 333 0.79 -24.62 2.48
N PHE A 334 0.59 -24.55 3.80
CA PHE A 334 0.93 -23.35 4.57
C PHE A 334 2.43 -23.10 4.67
N ASP A 335 3.24 -24.16 4.66
CA ASP A 335 4.70 -24.07 4.66
C ASP A 335 5.29 -23.64 3.30
N ASN A 336 4.44 -23.29 2.33
CA ASN A 336 4.84 -22.86 1.00
C ASN A 336 5.52 -21.47 1.05
N PRO A 337 6.75 -21.31 0.51
CA PRO A 337 7.47 -20.04 0.50
C PRO A 337 6.84 -18.94 -0.36
N LEU A 338 5.74 -19.23 -1.06
CA LEU A 338 4.92 -18.23 -1.77
C LEU A 338 3.97 -17.45 -0.85
N LEU A 339 3.82 -17.87 0.41
CA LEU A 339 2.87 -17.28 1.35
C LEU A 339 3.54 -16.33 2.34
N THR A 340 2.85 -15.24 2.66
CA THR A 340 3.14 -14.41 3.82
C THR A 340 2.76 -15.13 5.11
N HIS A 341 3.17 -14.56 6.26
CA HIS A 341 2.71 -15.01 7.57
C HIS A 341 1.17 -15.04 7.69
N ASP A 342 0.48 -14.12 7.00
CA ASP A 342 -0.97 -14.03 6.95
C ASP A 342 -1.61 -14.90 5.85
N GLN A 343 -0.87 -15.89 5.33
CA GLN A 343 -1.33 -16.84 4.31
C GLN A 343 -1.81 -16.18 3.01
N LYS A 344 -1.17 -15.07 2.63
CA LYS A 344 -1.42 -14.37 1.35
C LYS A 344 -0.28 -14.59 0.39
N ILE A 345 -0.58 -14.63 -0.91
CA ILE A 345 0.45 -14.67 -1.96
C ILE A 345 1.37 -13.44 -1.85
N ASP A 346 2.66 -13.67 -1.59
CA ASP A 346 3.68 -12.62 -1.54
C ASP A 346 4.30 -12.42 -2.93
N ILE A 347 4.00 -11.28 -3.55
CA ILE A 347 4.46 -10.94 -4.89
C ILE A 347 5.93 -10.56 -4.97
N ASN A 348 6.58 -10.28 -3.83
CA ASN A 348 7.98 -9.86 -3.76
C ASN A 348 8.92 -11.07 -3.56
N GLN A 349 8.40 -12.27 -3.32
CA GLN A 349 9.20 -13.48 -3.17
C GLN A 349 9.81 -13.93 -4.49
N ASN A 350 11.04 -14.43 -4.44
CA ASN A 350 11.75 -14.95 -5.61
C ASN A 350 10.96 -16.06 -6.32
N SER A 351 10.29 -16.94 -5.56
CA SER A 351 9.45 -18.01 -6.09
C SER A 351 8.27 -17.47 -6.92
N PHE A 352 7.63 -16.39 -6.47
CA PHE A 352 6.58 -15.72 -7.23
C PHE A 352 7.14 -15.07 -8.49
N VAL A 353 8.26 -14.36 -8.37
CA VAL A 353 8.91 -13.67 -9.50
C VAL A 353 9.29 -14.65 -10.60
N GLN A 354 9.90 -15.79 -10.25
CA GLN A 354 10.25 -16.85 -11.20
C GLN A 354 9.02 -17.44 -11.91
N ASN A 355 7.96 -17.72 -11.15
CA ASN A 355 6.72 -18.25 -11.73
C ASN A 355 6.05 -17.22 -12.65
N PHE A 356 5.97 -15.97 -12.21
CA PHE A 356 5.41 -14.87 -13.00
C PHE A 356 6.17 -14.66 -14.31
N GLN A 357 7.50 -14.64 -14.28
CA GLN A 357 8.34 -14.53 -15.48
C GLN A 357 8.14 -15.70 -16.45
N ARG A 358 7.97 -16.92 -15.94
CA ARG A 358 7.71 -18.11 -16.77
C ARG A 358 6.37 -18.01 -17.49
N LEU A 359 5.33 -17.54 -16.79
CA LEU A 359 3.95 -17.48 -17.30
C LEU A 359 3.69 -16.27 -18.18
N GLN A 360 4.30 -15.12 -17.88
CA GLN A 360 4.00 -13.83 -18.51
C GLN A 360 5.17 -13.33 -19.37
N LYS A 361 5.42 -14.03 -20.49
CA LYS A 361 6.54 -13.74 -21.41
C LYS A 361 6.46 -12.36 -22.09
N ASP A 362 5.26 -11.79 -22.19
CA ASP A 362 5.03 -10.49 -22.86
C ASP A 362 5.27 -9.28 -21.94
N VAL A 363 5.49 -9.52 -20.65
CA VAL A 363 5.73 -8.44 -19.67
C VAL A 363 7.14 -7.89 -19.85
N LYS A 364 7.21 -6.70 -20.43
CA LYS A 364 8.48 -6.00 -20.67
C LYS A 364 9.05 -5.50 -19.35
N ASN A 365 10.36 -5.70 -19.14
CA ASN A 365 11.07 -5.11 -18.01
C ASN A 365 10.89 -3.57 -18.01
N PRO A 366 10.33 -2.99 -16.93
CA PRO A 366 10.02 -1.58 -16.86
C PRO A 366 11.27 -0.70 -16.84
N ILE A 367 12.38 -1.11 -16.20
CA ILE A 367 13.58 -0.27 -16.09
C ILE A 367 14.46 -0.31 -17.36
N LYS A 368 14.23 -1.29 -18.26
CA LYS A 368 15.04 -1.48 -19.48
C LYS A 368 15.24 -0.22 -20.32
N PRO A 369 14.24 0.64 -20.60
CA PRO A 369 14.44 1.87 -21.35
C PRO A 369 15.42 2.84 -20.68
N PHE A 370 15.34 2.96 -19.35
CA PHE A 370 16.26 3.80 -18.58
C PHE A 370 17.66 3.20 -18.59
N ALA A 371 17.80 1.90 -18.30
CA ALA A 371 19.10 1.21 -18.32
C ALA A 371 19.81 1.34 -19.67
N GLN A 372 19.06 1.21 -20.78
CA GLN A 372 19.61 1.41 -22.14
C GLN A 372 20.16 2.83 -22.35
N LYS A 373 19.51 3.85 -21.80
CA LYS A 373 19.99 5.25 -21.87
C LYS A 373 21.15 5.50 -20.90
N LEU A 374 21.14 4.87 -19.73
CA LEU A 374 22.19 4.93 -18.72
C LEU A 374 23.51 4.34 -19.25
N HIS A 375 23.44 3.26 -20.03
CA HIS A 375 24.62 2.62 -20.62
C HIS A 375 24.99 3.16 -22.01
N ASP A 376 24.27 4.15 -22.54
CA ASP A 376 24.66 4.85 -23.77
C ASP A 376 25.83 5.79 -23.46
N PRO A 377 27.04 5.55 -24.01
CA PRO A 377 28.20 6.38 -23.73
C PRO A 377 28.01 7.82 -24.17
N ASN A 378 27.32 8.06 -25.29
CA ASN A 378 27.15 9.42 -25.82
C ASN A 378 26.29 10.26 -24.89
N LEU A 379 25.17 9.69 -24.41
CA LEU A 379 24.27 10.37 -23.49
C LEU A 379 24.92 10.58 -22.12
N SER A 380 25.58 9.54 -21.60
CA SER A 380 26.27 9.62 -20.31
C SER A 380 27.37 10.65 -20.35
N ASN A 381 28.17 10.66 -21.42
CA ASN A 381 29.25 11.62 -21.60
C ASN A 381 28.74 13.05 -21.70
N ALA A 382 27.63 13.27 -22.41
CA ALA A 382 27.00 14.59 -22.53
C ALA A 382 26.47 15.08 -21.17
N PHE A 383 25.73 14.25 -20.44
CA PHE A 383 25.20 14.60 -19.12
C PHE A 383 26.31 14.89 -18.10
N ILE A 384 27.32 14.02 -18.00
CA ILE A 384 28.42 14.19 -17.04
C ILE A 384 29.19 15.49 -17.33
N ARG A 385 29.46 15.77 -18.60
CA ARG A 385 30.15 17.01 -19.00
C ARG A 385 29.32 18.25 -18.69
N ALA A 386 28.02 18.21 -18.97
CA ALA A 386 27.10 19.29 -18.64
C ALA A 386 27.01 19.51 -17.12
N TYR A 387 27.02 18.43 -16.34
CA TYR A 387 27.03 18.47 -14.88
C TYR A 387 28.31 19.09 -14.32
N ALA A 388 29.47 18.68 -14.84
CA ALA A 388 30.76 19.25 -14.47
C ALA A 388 30.79 20.76 -14.75
N LYS A 389 30.42 21.16 -15.97
CA LYS A 389 30.36 22.58 -16.36
C LYS A 389 29.44 23.37 -15.42
N LYS A 390 28.26 22.83 -15.11
CA LYS A 390 27.31 23.48 -14.21
C LYS A 390 27.83 23.61 -12.78
N THR A 391 28.52 22.60 -12.27
CA THR A 391 29.09 22.63 -10.90
C THR A 391 30.13 23.73 -10.77
N ILE A 392 31.00 23.90 -11.78
CA ILE A 392 31.96 25.00 -11.82
C ILE A 392 31.24 26.36 -11.95
N GLN A 393 30.23 26.47 -12.81
CA GLN A 393 29.50 27.73 -13.05
C GLN A 393 28.64 28.18 -11.87
N CYS A 394 28.07 27.25 -11.11
CA CYS A 394 27.21 27.52 -9.97
C CYS A 394 27.94 27.41 -8.62
N TYR A 395 29.28 27.50 -8.62
CA TYR A 395 30.04 27.56 -7.39
C TYR A 395 29.63 28.80 -6.56
N PRO A 396 29.63 28.74 -5.21
CA PRO A 396 29.18 29.87 -4.39
C PRO A 396 29.93 31.16 -4.73
N SER A 397 29.19 32.24 -5.02
CA SER A 397 29.76 33.52 -5.49
C SER A 397 30.73 34.14 -4.51
N GLU A 398 30.49 33.95 -3.21
CA GLU A 398 31.34 34.40 -2.11
C GLU A 398 32.67 33.64 -2.03
N LEU A 399 32.77 32.49 -2.67
CA LEU A 399 33.99 31.68 -2.81
C LEU A 399 34.59 31.81 -4.22
N MET A 400 34.10 32.73 -5.05
CA MET A 400 34.66 33.05 -6.35
C MET A 400 35.30 34.43 -6.33
N PHE A 401 36.37 34.60 -7.09
CA PHE A 401 37.01 35.89 -7.33
C PHE A 401 37.48 35.98 -8.78
N THR A 402 37.75 37.19 -9.25
CA THR A 402 38.29 37.44 -10.58
C THR A 402 39.73 37.92 -10.45
N VAL A 403 40.57 37.50 -11.40
CA VAL A 403 41.92 38.01 -11.54
C VAL A 403 41.95 38.94 -12.74
N SER A 404 42.51 40.12 -12.55
CA SER A 404 42.64 41.15 -13.58
C SER A 404 43.60 40.69 -14.69
N HIS A 405 43.60 41.42 -15.81
CA HIS A 405 44.54 41.22 -16.92
C HIS A 405 46.02 41.39 -16.52
N THR A 406 46.30 42.12 -15.42
CA THR A 406 47.64 42.27 -14.88
C THR A 406 48.00 41.16 -13.90
N GLY A 407 47.07 40.28 -13.52
CA GLY A 407 47.29 39.26 -12.49
C GLY A 407 46.87 39.71 -11.09
N ALA A 408 46.35 40.93 -10.91
CA ALA A 408 45.92 41.44 -9.61
C ALA A 408 44.57 40.83 -9.19
N PHE A 409 44.44 40.46 -7.92
CA PHE A 409 43.19 39.99 -7.34
C PHE A 409 43.09 40.31 -5.85
N SER A 410 41.85 40.35 -5.37
CA SER A 410 41.52 40.50 -3.95
C SER A 410 40.68 39.32 -3.50
N LEU A 411 40.97 38.81 -2.31
CA LEU A 411 40.20 37.74 -1.69
C LEU A 411 39.25 38.36 -0.64
N PRO A 412 37.96 37.97 -0.60
CA PRO A 412 37.15 38.23 0.57
C PRO A 412 37.79 37.54 1.77
N PHE A 413 37.99 38.29 2.87
CA PHE A 413 38.67 37.79 4.07
C PHE A 413 37.99 36.50 4.57
N SER A 414 38.69 35.37 4.54
CA SER A 414 38.13 34.05 4.92
C SER A 414 39.13 33.25 5.76
N TYR A 415 38.80 33.06 7.04
CA TYR A 415 39.58 32.28 8.01
C TYR A 415 39.62 30.76 7.75
N LYS A 416 39.05 30.28 6.63
CA LYS A 416 38.88 28.83 6.34
C LYS A 416 39.40 28.38 4.97
N THR A 417 40.16 29.24 4.28
CA THR A 417 40.71 28.92 2.96
C THR A 417 41.88 27.94 3.08
N GLN A 418 41.80 26.84 2.32
CA GLN A 418 42.82 25.78 2.27
C GLN A 418 43.67 25.84 1.00
N GLU A 419 43.05 26.23 -0.11
CA GLU A 419 43.67 26.24 -1.44
C GLU A 419 42.97 27.31 -2.29
N LEU A 420 43.72 27.92 -3.22
CA LEU A 420 43.18 28.76 -4.28
C LEU A 420 43.34 28.02 -5.61
N VAL A 421 42.28 27.98 -6.40
CA VAL A 421 42.29 27.39 -7.73
C VAL A 421 42.02 28.46 -8.77
N PHE A 422 42.87 28.54 -9.80
CA PHE A 422 42.77 29.50 -10.89
C PHE A 422 42.48 28.73 -12.19
N ASP A 423 41.35 29.02 -12.84
CA ASP A 423 40.95 28.38 -14.10
C ASP A 423 41.29 29.29 -15.29
N PHE A 424 42.18 28.80 -16.15
CA PHE A 424 42.60 29.48 -17.37
C PHE A 424 41.81 28.89 -18.55
N HIS A 425 40.55 29.32 -18.69
CA HIS A 425 39.56 28.73 -19.59
C HIS A 425 40.05 28.44 -21.02
N HIS A 426 40.91 29.29 -21.59
CA HIS A 426 41.40 29.15 -22.98
C HIS A 426 42.61 28.23 -23.18
N ASN A 427 43.38 27.96 -22.12
CA ASN A 427 44.65 27.22 -22.27
C ASN A 427 44.52 25.73 -21.93
N GLN A 428 43.33 25.25 -21.54
CA GLN A 428 43.14 23.95 -20.89
C GLN A 428 44.14 23.77 -19.74
N GLN A 429 44.23 24.76 -18.87
CA GLN A 429 45.10 24.70 -17.70
C GLN A 429 44.36 25.22 -16.48
N TYR A 430 44.75 24.70 -15.33
CA TYR A 430 44.39 25.29 -14.05
C TYR A 430 45.58 25.26 -13.11
N LEU A 431 45.62 26.20 -12.18
CA LEU A 431 46.64 26.29 -11.15
C LEU A 431 46.00 26.10 -9.80
N ALA A 432 46.63 25.28 -8.96
CA ALA A 432 46.30 25.08 -7.56
C ALA A 432 47.41 25.69 -6.70
N PHE A 433 47.04 26.53 -5.74
CA PHE A 433 47.94 27.12 -4.76
C PHE A 433 47.55 26.65 -3.36
N GLN A 434 48.36 25.76 -2.79
CA GLN A 434 48.06 25.03 -1.55
C GLN A 434 48.65 25.75 -0.34
N GLY A 435 47.83 26.18 0.60
CA GLY A 435 48.31 26.83 1.82
C GLY A 435 47.20 27.28 2.74
N ILE A 436 47.40 27.13 4.05
CA ILE A 436 46.51 27.71 5.05
C ILE A 436 46.70 29.23 5.00
N LEU A 437 45.72 29.93 4.46
CA LEU A 437 45.76 31.38 4.23
C LEU A 437 45.34 32.13 5.48
N THR A 438 46.08 31.98 6.58
CA THR A 438 45.55 32.37 7.89
C THR A 438 45.50 33.86 8.16
N THR A 439 46.43 34.72 7.70
CA THR A 439 46.36 36.15 8.12
C THR A 439 47.18 37.19 7.33
N SER A 440 47.96 36.86 6.29
CA SER A 440 48.80 37.86 5.60
C SER A 440 48.74 37.76 4.07
N PHE A 441 47.85 38.51 3.44
CA PHE A 441 47.84 38.73 1.99
C PHE A 441 48.07 40.21 1.74
N PRO A 442 49.23 40.59 1.17
CA PRO A 442 49.50 40.47 -0.26
C PRO A 442 50.55 39.40 -0.56
N VAL A 443 50.23 38.46 -1.45
CA VAL A 443 51.17 37.43 -1.92
C VAL A 443 51.35 37.56 -3.42
N VAL A 444 52.59 37.41 -3.89
CA VAL A 444 52.90 37.24 -5.32
C VAL A 444 53.10 35.76 -5.58
N ILE A 445 52.19 35.13 -6.32
CA ILE A 445 52.20 33.71 -6.67
C ILE A 445 52.97 33.56 -7.99
N LYS A 446 54.05 32.77 -8.01
CA LYS A 446 54.92 32.59 -9.18
C LYS A 446 55.18 31.12 -9.50
N ALA A 447 55.57 30.85 -10.74
CA ALA A 447 56.03 29.52 -11.12
C ALA A 447 57.30 29.13 -10.35
N GLY A 448 57.28 27.96 -9.70
CA GLY A 448 58.40 27.45 -8.89
C GLY A 448 58.19 27.56 -7.38
N ASP A 449 57.16 28.28 -6.91
CA ASP A 449 56.77 28.24 -5.50
C ASP A 449 56.41 26.81 -5.09
N SER A 450 56.91 26.33 -3.95
CA SER A 450 56.72 24.94 -3.49
C SER A 450 55.27 24.51 -3.33
N ASN A 451 54.39 25.50 -3.18
CA ASN A 451 52.96 25.36 -2.91
C ASN A 451 52.10 25.57 -4.18
N VAL A 452 52.74 25.81 -5.33
CA VAL A 452 52.07 26.03 -6.61
C VAL A 452 52.13 24.77 -7.46
N ILE A 453 50.97 24.35 -7.94
CA ILE A 453 50.81 23.21 -8.83
C ILE A 453 50.08 23.67 -10.08
N LEU A 454 50.84 23.83 -11.17
CA LEU A 454 50.27 24.07 -12.50
C LEU A 454 49.91 22.74 -13.18
N ARG A 455 48.68 22.62 -13.67
CA ARG A 455 48.21 21.46 -14.45
C ARG A 455 47.95 21.90 -15.88
N ARG A 456 48.72 21.34 -16.82
CA ARG A 456 48.63 21.64 -18.27
C ARG A 456 47.83 20.56 -19.00
N GLY A 457 47.12 20.95 -20.07
CA GLY A 457 46.42 20.04 -20.99
C GLY A 457 45.07 19.52 -20.50
N LYS A 458 44.55 20.04 -19.37
CA LYS A 458 43.18 19.79 -18.85
C LYS A 458 42.68 21.04 -18.13
N SER A 459 41.52 21.56 -18.55
CA SER A 459 40.76 22.58 -17.84
C SER A 459 40.18 22.05 -16.52
N LEU A 460 39.76 22.96 -15.64
CA LEU A 460 39.10 22.59 -14.38
C LEU A 460 37.84 21.75 -14.60
N THR A 461 37.05 22.12 -15.62
CA THR A 461 35.85 21.37 -16.02
C THR A 461 36.19 19.96 -16.50
N GLU A 462 37.23 19.78 -17.32
CA GLU A 462 37.68 18.46 -17.77
C GLU A 462 38.20 17.60 -16.62
N LYS A 463 38.83 18.20 -15.61
CA LYS A 463 39.27 17.48 -14.42
C LYS A 463 38.10 16.95 -13.59
N LEU A 464 37.09 17.78 -13.34
CA LEU A 464 35.88 17.36 -12.65
C LEU A 464 35.10 16.32 -13.47
N ASP A 465 34.93 16.55 -14.78
CA ASP A 465 34.30 15.61 -15.71
C ASP A 465 34.94 14.21 -15.63
N GLY A 466 36.28 14.14 -15.62
CA GLY A 466 37.01 12.88 -15.41
C GLY A 466 36.67 12.18 -14.09
N ARG A 467 36.63 12.94 -12.98
CA ARG A 467 36.24 12.39 -11.66
C ARG A 467 34.79 11.91 -11.64
N LEU A 468 33.88 12.67 -12.23
CA LEU A 468 32.47 12.28 -12.32
C LEU A 468 32.30 11.02 -13.16
N ARG A 469 33.06 10.86 -14.25
CA ARG A 469 33.08 9.62 -15.07
C ARG A 469 33.55 8.41 -14.27
N GLU A 470 34.63 8.55 -13.52
CA GLU A 470 35.16 7.50 -12.64
C GLU A 470 34.14 7.06 -11.57
N GLN A 471 33.28 7.96 -11.10
CA GLN A 471 32.20 7.60 -10.19
C GLN A 471 30.99 7.02 -10.92
N TRP A 472 30.66 7.56 -12.10
CA TRP A 472 29.54 7.07 -12.91
C TRP A 472 29.73 5.63 -13.36
N SER A 473 30.96 5.22 -13.69
CA SER A 473 31.27 3.83 -14.08
C SER A 473 31.14 2.82 -12.94
N LYS A 474 30.94 3.27 -11.70
CA LYS A 474 30.65 2.41 -10.54
C LYS A 474 29.16 2.15 -10.34
N ALA A 475 28.28 2.80 -11.09
CA ALA A 475 26.85 2.47 -11.12
C ALA A 475 26.61 1.28 -12.02
#